data_AF-A0A535D0S4-F1
#
_entry.id   AF-A0A535D0S4-F1
#
_cell.length_a   1.000
_cell.length_b   1.000
_cell.length_c   1.000
_cell.angle_alpha   90.00
_cell.angle_beta   90.00
_cell.angle_gamma   90.00
#
_symmetry.space_group_name_H-M   'P 1'
#
loop_
_entity.id
_entity.type
_entity.pdbx_description
1 polymer ?
#
loop_
_entity_poly.entity_id
_entity_poly.type
_entity_poly.pdbx_seq_one_letter_code
_entity_poly.pdbx_strand_id
1 'polypeptide(L)' 'MSNSILEQAYQLTQTGEPFVLATVVWCEAPTSAKPGAQALVRTNGEMTGWIGGSCAQPVVLREAARLLREGGDP' A
#
# COMPACT_ATOMS: atom_id res chain seq x y z
N MET A 1 2.70 -19.94 -8.03
CA MET A 1 2.54 -18.67 -8.77
C MET A 1 2.45 -17.59 -7.73
N SER A 2 3.31 -16.56 -7.77
CA SER A 2 3.25 -15.46 -6.80
C SER A 2 2.05 -14.58 -7.13
N ASN A 3 1.10 -14.45 -6.20
CA ASN A 3 -0.01 -13.51 -6.39
C ASN A 3 0.54 -12.09 -6.51
N SER A 4 0.20 -11.41 -7.60
CA SER A 4 0.51 -9.99 -7.76
C SER A 4 -0.22 -9.16 -6.70
N ILE A 5 0.29 -7.96 -6.41
CA ILE A 5 -0.38 -7.03 -5.47
C ILE A 5 -1.82 -6.71 -5.91
N LEU A 6 -2.06 -6.60 -7.22
CA LEU A 6 -3.40 -6.34 -7.76
C LEU A 6 -4.32 -7.54 -7.60
N GLU A 7 -3.82 -8.77 -7.74
CA GLU A 7 -4.61 -9.97 -7.45
C GLU A 7 -4.99 -10.03 -5.97
N GLN A 8 -4.08 -9.69 -5.05
CA GLN A 8 -4.40 -9.63 -3.62
C GLN A 8 -5.44 -8.55 -3.32
N ALA A 9 -5.29 -7.35 -3.89
CA ALA A 9 -6.27 -6.28 -3.77
C ALA A 9 -7.65 -6.71 -4.29
N TYR A 10 -7.68 -7.42 -5.43
CA TYR A 10 -8.91 -7.97 -5.98
C TYR A 10 -9.56 -8.96 -5.01
N GLN A 11 -8.81 -9.90 -4.43
CA GLN A 11 -9.34 -10.86 -3.46
C GLN A 11 -9.93 -10.16 -2.21
N LEU A 12 -9.23 -9.17 -1.66
CA LEU A 12 -9.72 -8.41 -0.50
C LEU A 12 -11.00 -7.62 -0.83
N THR A 13 -11.10 -7.12 -2.06
CA THR A 13 -12.33 -6.50 -2.56
C THR A 13 -13.48 -7.50 -2.60
N GLN A 14 -13.23 -8.74 -3.06
CA GLN A 14 -14.26 -9.79 -3.10
C GLN A 14 -14.72 -10.23 -1.71
N THR A 15 -13.84 -10.22 -0.72
CA THR A 15 -14.17 -10.58 0.68
C THR A 15 -14.72 -9.42 1.49
N GLY A 16 -14.74 -8.20 0.94
CA GLY A 16 -15.17 -6.99 1.66
C GLY A 16 -14.21 -6.59 2.79
N GLU A 17 -12.95 -7.05 2.74
CA GLU A 17 -11.94 -6.68 3.72
C GLU A 17 -11.35 -5.31 3.38
N PRO A 18 -11.40 -4.30 4.27
CA PRO A 18 -10.81 -3.00 3.99
C PRO A 18 -9.28 -3.06 3.87
N PHE A 19 -8.73 -2.39 2.86
CA PHE A 19 -7.30 -2.29 2.62
C PHE A 19 -6.96 -0.95 1.96
N VAL A 20 -5.67 -0.60 1.98
CA VAL A 20 -5.11 0.54 1.24
C VAL A 20 -4.10 0.02 0.23
N LEU A 21 -4.23 0.44 -1.02
CA LEU A 21 -3.24 0.21 -2.07
C LEU A 21 -2.41 1.47 -2.28
N ALA A 22 -1.15 1.45 -1.85
CA ALA A 22 -0.19 2.51 -2.08
C ALA A 22 0.60 2.24 -3.37
N THR A 23 0.75 3.26 -4.22
CA THR A 23 1.52 3.18 -5.48
C THR A 23 2.48 4.36 -5.56
N VAL A 24 3.76 4.10 -5.81
CA VAL A 24 4.72 5.16 -6.12
C VAL A 24 4.43 5.66 -7.53
N VAL A 25 3.98 6.90 -7.66
CA VAL A 25 3.66 7.50 -8.97
C VAL A 25 4.82 8.31 -9.54
N TRP A 26 5.73 8.80 -8.70
CA TRP A 26 6.89 9.59 -9.10
C TRP A 26 8.00 9.53 -8.04
N CYS A 27 9.26 9.71 -8.45
CA CYS A 27 10.40 9.85 -7.54
C CYS A 27 11.54 10.63 -8.19
N GLU A 28 12.37 11.31 -7.39
CA GLU A 28 13.60 11.99 -7.81
C GLU A 28 14.84 11.33 -7.21
N ALA A 29 15.83 11.03 -8.04
CA ALA A 29 17.01 10.29 -7.61
C ALA A 29 17.85 11.07 -6.58
N PRO A 30 18.48 10.38 -5.59
CA PRO A 30 18.46 8.93 -5.40
C PRO A 30 17.27 8.44 -4.54
N THR A 31 16.56 7.41 -5.02
CA THR A 31 15.51 6.70 -4.25
C THR A 31 15.67 5.19 -4.34
N SER A 32 15.23 4.48 -3.29
CA SER A 32 15.19 3.02 -3.25
C SER A 32 13.96 2.41 -3.94
N ALA A 33 12.83 3.15 -4.00
CA ALA A 33 11.65 2.75 -4.75
C ALA A 33 11.56 3.49 -6.08
N LYS A 34 11.02 2.83 -7.11
CA LYS A 34 10.78 3.39 -8.45
C LYS A 34 9.29 3.58 -8.68
N PRO A 35 8.87 4.43 -9.65
CA PRO A 35 7.49 4.53 -10.04
C PRO A 35 6.95 3.15 -10.45
N GLY A 36 5.73 2.84 -10.02
CA GLY A 36 5.13 1.52 -10.16
C GLY A 36 5.44 0.54 -9.02
N ALA A 37 6.31 0.89 -8.06
CA ALA A 37 6.38 0.13 -6.81
C ALA A 37 5.06 0.25 -6.05
N GLN A 38 4.54 -0.88 -5.55
CA GLN A 38 3.24 -0.95 -4.90
C GLN A 38 3.33 -1.69 -3.58
N ALA A 39 2.52 -1.24 -2.62
CA ALA A 39 2.31 -1.92 -1.36
C ALA A 39 0.84 -1.92 -0.99
N LEU A 40 0.38 -3.03 -0.41
CA LEU A 40 -0.96 -3.19 0.14
C LEU A 40 -0.87 -3.19 1.66
N VAL A 41 -1.71 -2.40 2.33
CA VAL A 41 -1.77 -2.31 3.79
C VAL A 41 -3.15 -2.73 4.26
N ARG A 42 -3.21 -3.71 5.17
CA ARG A 42 -4.45 -4.20 5.80
C ARG A 42 -4.72 -3.51 7.14
N THR A 43 -5.92 -3.70 7.68
CA THR A 43 -6.36 -3.14 8.98
C THR A 43 -5.50 -3.57 10.17
N ASN A 44 -4.89 -4.76 10.10
CA ASN A 44 -3.94 -5.27 11.10
C ASN A 44 -2.55 -4.60 11.02
N GLY A 45 -2.33 -3.68 10.08
CA GLY A 45 -1.04 -3.01 9.85
C GLY A 45 -0.03 -3.83 9.04
N GLU A 46 -0.42 -5.02 8.57
CA GLU A 46 0.40 -5.84 7.68
C GLU A 46 0.56 -5.13 6.33
N MET A 47 1.81 -5.00 5.88
CA MET A 47 2.15 -4.48 4.55
C MET A 47 2.69 -5.61 3.68
N THR A 48 2.07 -5.82 2.52
CA THR A 48 2.61 -6.67 1.45
C THR A 48 3.11 -5.79 0.32
N GLY A 49 4.22 -6.16 -0.32
CA GLY A 49 4.84 -5.36 -1.39
C GLY A 49 5.85 -4.36 -0.86
N TRP A 50 6.16 -3.33 -1.66
CA TRP A 50 7.23 -2.39 -1.37
C TRP A 50 6.89 -0.99 -1.87
N ILE A 51 7.08 0.02 -1.00
CA ILE A 51 6.86 1.44 -1.31
C ILE A 51 8.10 2.31 -1.05
N GLY A 52 9.19 1.69 -0.59
CA GLY A 52 10.42 2.37 -0.17
C GLY A 52 10.88 1.94 1.21
N GLY A 53 12.05 2.44 1.61
CA GLY A 53 12.71 2.05 2.86
C GLY A 53 12.19 2.76 4.12
N SER A 54 13.08 2.91 5.10
CA SER A 54 12.77 3.39 6.46
C SER A 54 12.06 4.74 6.53
N CYS A 55 12.24 5.63 5.55
CA CYS A 55 11.55 6.92 5.52
C CYS A 55 10.13 6.83 4.96
N ALA A 56 9.89 5.96 3.97
CA ALA A 56 8.62 5.89 3.25
C ALA A 56 7.61 4.97 3.96
N GLN A 57 8.06 3.78 4.37
CA GLN A 57 7.18 2.77 4.95
C GLN A 57 6.41 3.25 6.20
N PRO A 58 7.04 3.94 7.20
CA PRO A 58 6.29 4.40 8.38
C PRO A 58 5.24 5.47 8.05
N VAL A 59 5.53 6.35 7.09
CA VAL A 59 4.58 7.39 6.65
C VAL A 59 3.38 6.74 5.97
N VAL A 60 3.62 5.80 5.05
CA VAL A 60 2.54 5.09 4.35
C VAL A 60 1.70 4.25 5.31
N LEU A 61 2.32 3.56 6.28
CA LEU A 61 1.57 2.81 7.30
C LEU A 61 0.69 3.72 8.15
N ARG A 62 1.20 4.91 8.55
CA ARG A 62 0.43 5.88 9.32
C ARG A 62 -0.78 6.40 8.54
N GLU A 63 -0.58 6.83 7.30
CA GLU A 63 -1.68 7.34 6.46
C GLU A 63 -2.67 6.23 6.08
N ALA A 64 -2.20 5.02 5.81
CA ALA A 64 -3.07 3.87 5.57
C ALA A 64 -3.94 3.58 6.80
N ALA A 65 -3.36 3.55 7.99
CA ALA A 65 -4.12 3.36 9.23
C ALA A 65 -5.14 4.48 9.47
N ARG A 66 -4.82 5.73 9.08
CA ARG A 66 -5.76 6.86 9.14
C ARG A 66 -6.94 6.64 8.18
N LEU A 67 -6.66 6.36 6.91
CA LEU A 67 -7.68 6.11 5.88
C LEU A 67 -8.59 4.92 6.21
N LEU A 68 -8.03 3.84 6.77
CA LEU A 68 -8.80 2.67 7.18
C LEU A 68 -9.73 2.93 8.36
N ARG A 69 -9.46 3.95 9.19
CA ARG A 69 -10.34 4.35 10.30
C ARG A 69 -11.36 5.41 9.91
N GLU A 70 -10.94 6.39 9.13
CA GLU A 70 -11.74 7.58 8.79
C GLU A 70 -12.60 7.35 7.54
N GLY A 71 -12.26 6.33 6.73
CA GLY A 71 -12.75 6.20 5.36
C GLY A 71 -11.92 7.05 4.40
N GLY A 72 -11.89 6.64 3.12
CA GLY A 72 -11.35 7.49 2.06
C GLY A 72 -12.46 8.36 1.49
N ASP A 73 -12.31 9.67 1.56
CA ASP A 73 -13.06 10.59 0.68
C ASP A 73 -12.40 10.51 -0.71
N PRO A 74 -13.13 10.21 -1.80
CA PRO A 74 -12.58 10.08 -3.15
C PRO A 74 -12.03 11.40 -3.72
#